data_AF-A0A9X1XRB4-F1
#
_entry.id   AF-A0A9X1XRB4-F1
#
_cell.length_a   1.000
_cell.length_b   1.000
_cell.length_c   1.000
_cell.angle_alpha   90.00
_cell.angle_beta   90.00
_cell.angle_gamma   90.00
#
_symmetry.space_group_name_H-M   'P 1'
#
loop_
_entity.id
_entity.type
_entity.pdbx_description
1 polymer ?
#
loop_
_entity_poly.entity_id
_entity_poly.type
_entity_poly.pdbx_seq_one_letter_code
_entity_poly.pdbx_strand_id
1 'polypeptide(L)'
;MKSEISAIQHSSSYYLEEKNGKLTALLESHLMTENNWLLFKREFKKEFPDFYQMILSEFKEITDSNMRILLLQKLNFSNSEIAELLGVTIEAIKKSKQRLKNKLGSRYGKQENNLNINT
;
A
#
# COMPACT_ATOMS: atom_id res chain seq x y z
N MET A 1 -28.31 -14.48 23.48
CA MET A 1 -26.86 -14.25 23.67
C MET A 1 -26.14 -14.42 22.34
N LYS A 2 -26.23 -13.43 21.44
CA LYS A 2 -25.49 -13.37 20.16
C LYS A 2 -25.05 -11.92 19.91
N SER A 3 -24.51 -11.25 20.94
CA SER A 3 -24.31 -9.80 20.91
C SER A 3 -22.84 -9.37 21.01
N GLU A 4 -21.88 -10.29 20.88
CA GLU A 4 -20.47 -9.97 21.10
C GLU A 4 -19.59 -10.01 19.84
N ILE A 5 -20.08 -10.50 18.71
CA ILE A 5 -19.24 -10.69 17.50
C ILE A 5 -19.23 -9.46 16.56
N SER A 6 -20.17 -8.52 16.70
CA SER A 6 -20.27 -7.34 15.80
C SER A 6 -19.38 -6.14 16.16
N ALA A 7 -18.85 -6.05 17.38
CA ALA A 7 -18.13 -4.85 17.85
C ALA A 7 -16.65 -4.76 17.40
N ILE A 8 -16.03 -5.91 17.07
CA ILE A 8 -14.60 -5.97 16.74
C ILE A 8 -14.34 -5.56 15.28
N GLN A 9 -15.28 -5.84 14.36
CA GLN A 9 -15.12 -5.50 12.94
C GLN A 9 -15.30 -4.00 12.67
N HIS A 10 -16.24 -3.34 13.35
CA HIS A 10 -16.55 -1.93 13.12
C HIS A 10 -15.48 -0.97 13.67
N SER A 11 -14.84 -1.33 14.77
CA SER A 11 -13.75 -0.53 15.37
C SER A 11 -12.43 -0.66 14.60
N SER A 12 -12.10 -1.88 14.14
CA SER A 12 -10.89 -2.12 13.34
C SER A 12 -10.93 -1.42 11.97
N SER A 13 -12.07 -1.48 11.25
CA SER A 13 -12.23 -0.80 9.96
C SER A 13 -12.11 0.72 10.10
N TYR A 14 -12.82 1.31 11.07
CA TYR A 14 -12.78 2.75 11.34
C TYR A 14 -11.38 3.23 11.75
N TYR A 15 -10.69 2.46 12.60
CA TYR A 15 -9.31 2.76 13.00
C TYR A 15 -8.36 2.75 11.80
N LEU A 16 -8.48 1.76 10.92
CA LEU A 16 -7.69 1.69 9.68
C LEU A 16 -8.01 2.86 8.74
N GLU A 17 -9.27 3.25 8.61
CA GLU A 17 -9.69 4.43 7.83
C GLU A 17 -9.07 5.72 8.39
N GLU A 18 -9.06 5.92 9.71
CA GLU A 18 -8.44 7.08 10.35
C GLU A 18 -6.92 7.13 10.11
N LYS A 19 -6.24 5.98 10.24
CA LYS A 19 -4.80 5.87 9.97
C LYS A 19 -4.47 6.10 8.50
N ASN A 20 -5.28 5.54 7.61
CA ASN A 20 -5.16 5.78 6.17
C ASN A 20 -5.36 7.26 5.86
N GLY A 21 -6.33 7.93 6.49
CA GLY A 21 -6.57 9.37 6.35
C GLY A 21 -5.36 10.23 6.73
N LYS A 22 -4.67 9.87 7.82
CA LYS A 22 -3.41 10.55 8.22
C LYS A 22 -2.29 10.34 7.19
N LEU A 23 -2.19 9.15 6.63
CA LEU A 23 -1.19 8.84 5.59
C LEU A 23 -1.52 9.52 4.27
N THR A 24 -2.79 9.58 3.87
CA THR A 24 -3.26 10.24 2.65
C THR A 24 -3.10 11.75 2.76
N ALA A 25 -3.28 12.34 3.95
CA ALA A 25 -3.03 13.76 4.18
C ALA A 25 -1.57 14.17 3.89
N LEU A 26 -0.60 13.28 4.13
CA LEU A 26 0.80 13.52 3.76
C LEU A 26 1.04 13.53 2.24
N LEU A 27 0.03 13.13 1.46
CA LEU A 27 0.00 13.07 0.01
C LEU A 27 -0.82 14.19 -0.62
N GLU A 28 -1.40 15.11 0.17
CA GLU A 28 -2.35 16.14 -0.31
C GLU A 28 -1.77 17.18 -1.27
N SER A 29 -0.48 17.13 -1.57
CA SER A 29 0.06 17.72 -2.79
C SER A 29 0.13 16.65 -3.88
N HIS A 30 -0.45 16.90 -5.07
CA HIS A 30 -0.45 15.99 -6.23
C HIS A 30 0.96 15.52 -6.69
N LEU A 31 2.04 15.97 -6.04
CA LEU A 31 3.41 15.57 -6.28
C LEU A 31 4.03 14.89 -5.04
N MET A 32 4.47 13.65 -5.23
CA MET A 32 5.38 12.94 -4.31
C MET A 32 6.78 13.56 -4.36
N THR A 33 6.98 14.68 -3.64
CA THR A 33 8.33 15.20 -3.40
C THR A 33 9.15 14.22 -2.56
N GLU A 34 10.48 14.26 -2.67
CA GLU A 34 11.34 13.37 -1.89
C GLU A 34 11.16 13.57 -0.38
N ASN A 35 10.95 14.82 0.07
CA ASN A 35 10.69 15.10 1.48
C ASN A 35 9.35 14.52 1.97
N ASN A 36 8.27 14.68 1.18
CA ASN A 36 6.96 14.11 1.51
C ASN A 36 7.01 12.59 1.50
N TRP A 37 7.77 11.99 0.58
CA TRP A 37 8.01 10.55 0.55
C TRP A 37 8.68 10.04 1.82
N LEU A 38 9.74 10.69 2.29
CA LEU A 38 10.45 10.27 3.51
C LEU A 38 9.55 10.33 4.74
N LEU A 39 8.74 11.39 4.86
CA LEU A 39 7.76 11.54 5.94
C LEU A 39 6.68 10.45 5.85
N PHE A 40 6.10 10.26 4.67
CA PHE A 40 5.11 9.21 4.41
C PHE A 40 5.67 7.83 4.75
N LYS A 41 6.86 7.48 4.26
CA LYS A 41 7.51 6.18 4.49
C LYS A 41 7.76 5.95 5.99
N ARG A 42 8.15 7.00 6.72
CA ARG A 42 8.34 6.94 8.17
C ARG A 42 7.03 6.65 8.90
N GLU A 43 5.96 7.38 8.59
CA GLU A 43 4.66 7.14 9.23
C GLU A 43 4.05 5.81 8.80
N PHE A 44 4.13 5.44 7.53
CA PHE A 44 3.67 4.16 7.01
C PHE A 44 4.34 3.00 7.75
N LYS A 45 5.67 3.06 7.98
CA LYS A 45 6.40 2.03 8.71
C LYS A 45 5.92 1.88 10.15
N LYS A 46 5.48 2.96 10.80
CA LYS A 46 4.91 2.89 12.17
C LYS A 46 3.52 2.26 12.17
N GLU A 47 2.71 2.56 11.16
CA GLU A 47 1.33 2.07 11.06
C GLU A 47 1.25 0.62 10.54
N PHE A 48 2.15 0.23 9.63
CA PHE A 48 2.17 -1.09 9.00
C PHE A 48 3.56 -1.75 9.07
N PRO A 49 4.13 -1.96 10.27
CA PRO A 49 5.48 -2.50 10.43
C PRO A 49 5.62 -3.90 9.82
N ASP A 50 4.65 -4.79 10.02
CA ASP A 50 4.70 -6.16 9.51
C ASP A 50 4.68 -6.22 7.99
N PHE A 51 3.84 -5.39 7.36
CA PHE A 51 3.78 -5.30 5.90
C PHE A 51 5.07 -4.71 5.33
N TYR A 52 5.63 -3.69 5.98
CA TYR A 52 6.89 -3.09 5.57
C TYR A 52 8.05 -4.11 5.65
N GLN A 53 8.11 -4.89 6.73
CA GLN A 53 9.11 -5.95 6.89
C GLN A 53 8.91 -7.11 5.90
N MET A 54 7.67 -7.49 5.62
CA MET A 54 7.34 -8.46 4.57
C MET A 54 7.93 -8.02 3.23
N ILE A 55 7.72 -6.76 2.82
CA ILE A 55 8.28 -6.23 1.57
C ILE A 55 9.80 -6.36 1.54
N LEU A 56 10.50 -5.95 2.61
CA LEU A 56 11.95 -6.02 2.66
C LEU A 56 12.48 -7.47 2.64
N SER A 57 11.76 -8.40 3.27
CA SER A 57 12.15 -9.81 3.28
C SER A 57 11.97 -10.50 1.93
N GLU A 58 10.87 -10.18 1.24
CA GLU A 58 10.50 -10.81 -0.04
C GLU A 58 11.19 -10.13 -1.23
N PHE A 59 11.54 -8.85 -1.11
CA PHE A 59 12.19 -8.08 -2.15
C PHE A 59 13.50 -7.46 -1.66
N LYS A 60 14.54 -8.30 -1.52
CA LYS A 60 15.89 -7.88 -1.07
C LYS A 60 16.50 -6.70 -1.84
N GLU A 61 16.10 -6.51 -3.10
CA GLU A 61 16.54 -5.43 -3.98
C GLU A 61 15.33 -4.63 -4.49
N ILE A 62 14.45 -4.22 -3.57
CA ILE A 62 13.33 -3.36 -3.94
C ILE A 62 13.82 -1.95 -4.24
N THR A 63 13.50 -1.46 -5.44
CA THR A 63 13.74 -0.05 -5.77
C THR A 63 12.74 0.84 -5.06
N ASP A 64 13.12 2.07 -4.76
CA ASP A 64 12.24 3.02 -4.06
C ASP A 64 10.95 3.31 -4.84
N SER A 65 11.00 3.29 -6.19
CA SER A 65 9.79 3.38 -7.03
C SER A 65 8.84 2.18 -6.84
N ASN A 66 9.36 0.96 -6.73
CA ASN A 66 8.52 -0.22 -6.48
C ASN A 66 7.96 -0.20 -5.05
N MET A 67 8.75 0.25 -4.08
CA MET A 67 8.31 0.45 -2.71
C MET A 67 7.12 1.42 -2.67
N ARG A 68 7.23 2.59 -3.30
CA ARG A 68 6.13 3.57 -3.43
C ARG A 68 4.84 2.93 -3.93
N ILE A 69 4.91 2.16 -5.02
CA ILE A 69 3.74 1.48 -5.59
C ILE A 69 3.10 0.51 -4.59
N LEU A 70 3.90 -0.32 -3.91
CA LEU A 70 3.38 -1.30 -2.95
C LEU A 70 2.73 -0.65 -1.73
N LEU A 71 3.32 0.43 -1.22
CA LEU A 71 2.81 1.15 -0.05
C LEU A 71 1.50 1.86 -0.39
N LEU A 72 1.43 2.55 -1.52
CA LEU A 72 0.20 3.22 -1.96
C LEU A 72 -0.90 2.19 -2.28
N GLN A 73 -0.56 1.06 -2.90
CA GLN A 73 -1.51 -0.01 -3.14
C GLN A 73 -2.06 -0.60 -1.83
N LYS A 74 -1.24 -0.70 -0.77
CA LYS A 74 -1.70 -1.16 0.55
C LYS A 74 -2.71 -0.20 1.19
N LEU A 75 -2.64 1.09 0.84
CA LEU A 75 -3.61 2.11 1.22
C LEU A 75 -4.80 2.21 0.25
N ASN A 76 -4.99 1.21 -0.61
CA ASN A 76 -6.10 1.10 -1.59
C ASN A 76 -6.11 2.16 -2.69
N PHE A 77 -4.96 2.80 -2.99
CA PHE A 77 -4.86 3.66 -4.17
C PHE A 77 -4.97 2.82 -5.45
N SER A 78 -5.77 3.31 -6.39
CA SER A 78 -5.92 2.77 -7.74
C SER A 78 -4.66 2.99 -8.58
N ASN A 79 -4.53 2.24 -9.68
CA ASN A 79 -3.37 2.41 -10.56
C ASN A 79 -3.31 3.82 -11.18
N SER A 80 -4.45 4.48 -11.40
CA SER A 80 -4.54 5.86 -11.89
C SER A 80 -4.04 6.85 -10.85
N GLU A 81 -4.49 6.76 -9.60
CA GLU A 81 -4.06 7.67 -8.53
C GLU A 81 -2.56 7.50 -8.23
N ILE A 82 -2.06 6.26 -8.25
CA ILE A 82 -0.62 5.99 -8.09
C ILE A 82 0.18 6.60 -9.26
N ALA A 83 -0.31 6.46 -10.49
CA ALA A 83 0.35 7.01 -11.67
C ALA A 83 0.44 8.54 -11.61
N GLU A 84 -0.67 9.19 -11.26
CA GLU A 84 -0.75 10.64 -11.07
C GLU A 84 0.20 11.12 -9.97
N LEU A 85 0.12 10.51 -8.78
CA LEU A 85 0.94 10.92 -7.63
C LEU A 85 2.45 10.76 -7.88
N LEU A 86 2.83 9.74 -8.65
CA LEU A 86 4.24 9.46 -8.98
C LEU A 86 4.72 10.15 -10.28
N GLY A 87 3.83 10.83 -11.01
CA GLY A 87 4.18 11.47 -12.28
C GLY A 87 4.61 10.49 -13.38
N VAL A 88 4.00 9.30 -13.42
CA VAL A 88 4.30 8.24 -14.40
C VAL A 88 3.03 7.77 -15.11
N THR A 89 3.16 6.95 -16.14
CA THR A 89 1.98 6.39 -16.83
C THR A 89 1.37 5.21 -16.08
N ILE A 90 0.07 4.98 -16.27
CA ILE A 90 -0.64 3.82 -15.71
C ILE A 90 0.00 2.51 -16.21
N GLU A 91 0.48 2.47 -17.46
CA GLU A 91 1.20 1.33 -18.04
C GLU A 91 2.50 1.02 -17.28
N ALA A 92 3.22 2.06 -16.83
CA ALA A 92 4.44 1.89 -16.04
C ALA A 92 4.14 1.27 -14.66
N ILE A 93 3.00 1.63 -14.05
CA ILE A 93 2.51 1.02 -12.82
C ILE A 93 2.15 -0.45 -13.05
N LYS A 94 1.35 -0.76 -14.08
CA LYS A 94 0.97 -2.14 -14.45
C LYS A 94 2.19 -3.02 -14.70
N LYS A 95 3.18 -2.54 -15.47
CA LYS A 95 4.42 -3.27 -15.75
C LYS A 95 5.24 -3.51 -14.48
N SER A 96 5.31 -2.53 -13.58
CA SER A 96 6.00 -2.69 -12.30
C SER A 96 5.32 -3.71 -11.40
N LYS A 97 3.98 -3.68 -11.30
CA LYS A 97 3.20 -4.70 -10.58
C LYS A 97 3.40 -6.10 -11.18
N GLN A 98 3.42 -6.22 -12.50
CA GLN A 98 3.68 -7.50 -13.16
C GLN A 98 5.08 -8.04 -12.81
N ARG A 99 6.11 -7.19 -12.83
CA ARG A 99 7.47 -7.58 -12.42
C ARG A 99 7.52 -8.02 -10.96
N LEU A 100 6.85 -7.28 -10.07
CA LEU A 100 6.76 -7.62 -8.64
C LEU A 100 6.05 -8.96 -8.44
N LYS A 101 4.96 -9.22 -9.16
CA LYS A 101 4.26 -10.51 -9.16
C LYS A 101 5.16 -11.65 -9.62
N ASN A 102 5.90 -11.47 -10.71
CA ASN A 102 6.81 -12.49 -11.23
C ASN A 102 7.97 -12.80 -10.26
N LYS A 103 8.49 -11.79 -9.55
CA LYS A 103 9.60 -11.95 -8.59
C LYS A 103 9.19 -12.73 -7.33
N LEU A 104 7.91 -12.75 -6.97
CA LEU A 104 7.38 -13.48 -5.80
C LEU A 104 6.82 -14.87 -6.10
N GLY A 105 6.62 -15.22 -7.37
CA GLY A 105 5.96 -16.47 -7.75
C GLY A 105 4.55 -16.64 -7.14
N SER A 106 4.10 -17.89 -6.96
CA SER A 106 2.76 -18.28 -6.49
C SER A 106 2.43 -17.88 -5.03
N ARG A 107 3.35 -17.23 -4.30
CA ARG A 107 3.14 -16.80 -2.91
C ARG A 107 2.31 -15.52 -2.79
N TYR A 108 2.30 -14.65 -3.81
CA TYR A 108 1.47 -13.44 -3.81
C TYR A 108 -0.01 -13.74 -4.12
N GLY A 109 -0.27 -14.77 -4.94
CA GLY A 109 -1.64 -15.17 -5.34
C GLY A 109 -2.50 -15.74 -4.20
N LYS A 110 -1.91 -16.14 -3.07
CA LYS A 110 -2.66 -16.63 -1.89
C LYS A 110 -3.07 -15.53 -0.91
N GLN A 111 -2.63 -14.30 -1.11
CA GLN A 111 -3.00 -13.12 -0.31
C GLN A 111 -4.01 -12.22 -1.06
N GLU A 112 -4.51 -12.65 -2.23
CA GLU A 112 -5.54 -11.92 -3.00
C GLU A 112 -6.88 -11.80 -2.25
N ASN A 113 -7.10 -12.57 -1.17
CA ASN A 113 -8.26 -12.42 -0.29
C ASN A 113 -8.07 -11.38 0.85
N ASN A 114 -6.85 -10.85 1.06
CA ASN A 114 -6.56 -9.85 2.11
C ASN A 114 -5.98 -8.53 1.57
N LEU A 115 -5.71 -8.45 0.27
CA LEU A 115 -5.35 -7.24 -0.44
C LEU A 115 -6.36 -7.12 -1.56
N ASN A 116 -7.36 -6.26 -1.40
CA ASN A 116 -8.47 -6.08 -2.34
C ASN A 116 -7.91 -5.68 -3.72
N ILE A 117 -7.59 -6.65 -4.57
CA ILE A 117 -7.13 -6.42 -5.95
C ILE A 117 -8.39 -6.29 -6.79
N ASN A 118 -9.00 -5.10 -6.75
CA ASN A 118 -10.07 -4.78 -7.68
C ASN A 118 -9.53 -4.93 -9.11
N THR A 119 -10.13 -5.91 -9.79
CA THR A 119 -9.90 -6.28 -11.19
C THR A 119 -10.48 -5.21 -12.11
#